data_AF-A0A397H631-F1
#
_entry.id   AF-A0A397H631-F1
#
_cell.length_a   1.000
_cell.length_b   1.000
_cell.length_c   1.000
_cell.angle_alpha   90.00
_cell.angle_beta   90.00
_cell.angle_gamma   90.00
#
_symmetry.space_group_name_H-M   'P 1'
#
loop_
_entity.id
_entity.type
_entity.pdbx_description
1 polymer ?
#
loop_
_entity_poly.entity_id
_entity_poly.type
_entity_poly.pdbx_seq_one_letter_code
_entity_poly.pdbx_strand_id
1 'polypeptide(L)'
;MNNMNKSTSTIDIASNSNPTRKRGRPKKEKASTTSTSTTTTTTPMATPPRKRGRPRKIQKSDDIPDYKKIAKIKEYIKKHVPSVTKDTEDNVSEKSKKMAQELWDKVNDYEQKYLG
;
A
#
# COMPACT_ATOMS: atom_id res chain seq x y z
N MET A 1 -35.78 6.07 -47.58
CA MET A 1 -35.66 7.53 -47.76
C MET A 1 -35.10 8.09 -46.47
N ASN A 2 -33.83 8.50 -46.51
CA ASN A 2 -33.03 8.92 -45.36
C ASN A 2 -33.23 10.42 -45.18
N ASN A 3 -33.56 10.90 -43.98
CA ASN A 3 -33.36 12.30 -43.61
C ASN A 3 -32.51 12.38 -42.35
N MET A 4 -31.39 13.09 -42.52
CA MET A 4 -30.23 13.17 -41.65
C MET A 4 -30.24 14.52 -40.94
N ASN A 5 -30.52 14.55 -39.64
CA ASN A 5 -30.48 15.74 -38.80
C ASN A 5 -29.25 15.67 -37.89
N LYS A 6 -28.13 16.14 -38.42
CA LYS A 6 -26.86 16.35 -37.72
C LYS A 6 -26.90 17.73 -37.05
N SER A 7 -27.16 17.79 -35.74
CA SER A 7 -27.02 19.03 -34.97
C SER A 7 -25.58 19.17 -34.49
N THR A 8 -24.84 20.09 -35.09
CA THR A 8 -23.55 20.59 -34.60
C THR A 8 -23.81 21.73 -33.62
N SER A 9 -23.72 21.46 -32.32
CA SER A 9 -23.72 22.52 -31.32
C SER A 9 -22.31 23.15 -31.28
N THR A 10 -22.22 24.35 -31.87
CA THR A 10 -21.07 25.25 -31.76
C THR A 10 -20.93 25.68 -30.30
N ILE A 11 -19.88 25.22 -29.62
CA ILE A 11 -19.54 25.70 -28.28
C ILE A 11 -18.66 26.93 -28.47
N ASP A 12 -19.24 28.10 -28.21
CA ASP A 12 -18.54 29.37 -28.17
C ASP A 12 -17.47 29.36 -27.07
N ILE A 13 -16.25 29.69 -27.46
CA ILE A 13 -15.07 29.80 -26.60
C ILE A 13 -15.18 31.15 -25.87
N ALA A 14 -15.69 31.15 -24.64
CA ALA A 14 -15.60 32.30 -23.75
C ALA A 14 -14.27 32.27 -22.97
N SER A 15 -13.43 33.27 -23.26
CA SER A 15 -12.10 33.55 -22.75
C SER A 15 -11.81 33.17 -21.30
N ASN A 16 -10.80 32.32 -21.11
CA ASN A 16 -10.19 31.96 -19.83
C ASN A 16 -9.61 33.20 -19.13
N SER A 17 -10.27 33.71 -18.09
CA SER A 17 -9.61 34.58 -17.11
C SER A 17 -8.83 33.70 -16.12
N ASN A 18 -7.51 33.81 -16.11
CA ASN A 18 -6.64 33.04 -15.22
C ASN A 18 -6.63 33.66 -13.81
N PRO A 19 -6.97 32.93 -12.73
CA PRO A 19 -6.88 33.47 -11.38
C PRO A 19 -5.41 33.63 -10.96
N THR A 20 -5.00 34.86 -10.63
CA THR A 20 -3.63 35.12 -10.16
C THR A 20 -3.48 34.71 -8.69
N ARG A 21 -2.42 33.96 -8.39
CA ARG A 21 -2.12 33.51 -7.02
C ARG A 21 -1.45 34.65 -6.24
N LYS A 22 -2.06 35.09 -5.14
CA LYS A 22 -1.44 36.02 -4.18
C LYS A 22 -0.11 35.42 -3.70
N ARG A 23 1.02 36.07 -3.98
CA ARG A 23 2.34 35.62 -3.46
C ARG A 23 2.34 35.81 -1.94
N GLY A 24 2.82 34.80 -1.21
CA GLY A 24 2.81 34.75 0.25
C GLY A 24 3.73 35.79 0.91
N ARG A 25 3.67 35.85 2.25
CA ARG A 25 4.41 36.82 3.08
C ARG A 25 5.94 36.74 2.85
N PRO A 26 6.66 37.88 2.95
CA PRO A 26 8.12 37.90 2.91
C PRO A 26 8.75 36.99 3.97
N LYS A 27 9.89 36.37 3.64
CA LYS A 27 10.63 35.52 4.58
C LYS A 27 11.25 36.39 5.68
N LYS A 28 11.03 36.02 6.93
CA LYS A 28 11.77 36.54 8.09
C LYS A 28 13.18 35.94 8.06
N GLU A 29 14.22 36.77 8.04
CA GLU A 29 15.60 36.31 8.14
C GLU A 29 15.84 35.62 9.50
N LYS A 30 16.62 34.54 9.50
CA LYS A 30 17.01 33.81 10.70
C LYS A 30 18.36 34.35 11.17
N ALA A 31 18.38 34.95 12.37
CA ALA A 31 19.63 35.22 13.06
C ALA A 31 20.36 33.90 13.34
N SER A 32 21.57 33.79 12.80
CA SER A 32 22.51 32.70 13.07
C SER A 32 22.97 32.81 14.51
N THR A 33 22.74 31.78 15.32
CA THR A 33 23.41 31.60 16.61
C THR A 33 23.91 30.16 16.73
N THR A 34 25.22 30.07 16.52
CA THR A 34 26.23 29.17 17.07
C THR A 34 25.78 27.97 17.89
N SER A 35 26.24 26.81 17.44
CA SER A 35 26.23 25.51 18.10
C SER A 35 26.77 25.55 19.53
N THR A 36 26.08 24.88 20.45
CA THR A 36 26.71 24.35 21.68
C THR A 36 26.21 22.94 21.87
N SER A 37 27.13 21.99 21.72
CA SER A 37 26.92 20.58 22.03
C SER A 37 27.05 20.41 23.54
N THR A 38 26.02 19.88 24.19
CA THR A 38 26.10 19.37 25.56
C THR A 38 25.44 18.01 25.62
N THR A 39 26.27 16.99 25.78
CA THR A 39 25.90 15.62 26.16
C THR A 39 25.39 15.64 27.61
N THR A 40 24.27 14.97 27.89
CA THR A 40 24.11 13.92 28.93
C THR A 40 22.65 13.70 29.33
N THR A 41 22.40 12.46 29.77
CA THR A 41 21.31 11.97 30.63
C THR A 41 20.17 11.24 29.92
N THR A 42 20.23 9.92 30.07
CA THR A 42 19.19 8.93 29.77
C THR A 42 18.01 9.08 30.73
N THR A 43 16.85 9.42 30.20
CA THR A 43 15.54 9.16 30.82
C THR A 43 14.63 8.57 29.73
N PRO A 44 13.83 7.52 30.00
CA PRO A 44 12.81 7.10 29.05
C PRO A 44 11.74 8.18 29.01
N MET A 45 11.90 9.10 28.07
CA MET A 45 10.90 10.13 27.79
C MET A 45 9.64 9.40 27.34
N ALA A 46 8.63 9.36 28.21
CA ALA A 46 7.31 8.86 27.87
C ALA A 46 6.86 9.62 26.61
N THR A 47 6.83 8.92 25.47
CA THR A 47 6.41 9.52 24.21
C THR A 47 4.98 10.01 24.37
N PRO A 48 4.70 11.32 24.16
CA PRO A 48 3.35 11.82 24.24
C PRO A 48 2.47 11.05 23.23
N PRO A 49 1.20 10.75 23.56
CA PRO A 49 0.33 10.00 22.67
C PRO A 49 0.21 10.73 21.35
N ARG A 50 0.82 10.17 20.31
CA ARG A 50 0.84 10.76 18.97
C ARG A 50 -0.58 10.68 18.44
N LYS A 51 -1.30 11.80 18.46
CA LYS A 51 -2.64 11.94 17.87
C LYS A 51 -2.54 11.41 16.44
N ARG A 52 -3.18 10.27 16.16
CA ARG A 52 -3.10 9.64 14.84
C ARG A 52 -3.66 10.64 13.84
N GLY A 53 -2.80 11.12 12.94
CA GLY A 53 -3.21 12.01 11.87
C GLY A 53 -4.25 11.35 10.98
N ARG A 54 -4.80 12.12 10.03
CA ARG A 54 -5.77 11.60 9.04
C ARG A 54 -5.25 10.29 8.43
N PRO A 55 -6.09 9.25 8.31
CA PRO A 55 -5.70 8.00 7.66
C PRO A 55 -5.08 8.28 6.30
N ARG A 56 -3.88 7.72 6.06
CA ARG A 56 -3.20 7.86 4.78
C ARG A 56 -3.92 6.97 3.76
N LYS A 57 -4.10 7.48 2.54
CA LYS A 57 -4.56 6.66 1.42
C LYS A 57 -3.48 5.63 1.13
N ILE A 58 -3.79 4.36 1.33
CA ILE A 58 -2.90 3.25 1.01
C ILE A 58 -3.07 2.95 -0.49
N GLN A 59 -2.00 3.08 -1.26
CA GLN A 59 -1.98 2.59 -2.64
C GLN A 59 -2.02 1.06 -2.59
N LYS A 60 -2.94 0.45 -3.34
CA LYS A 60 -2.97 -1.01 -3.50
C LYS A 60 -1.70 -1.41 -4.22
N SER A 61 -0.93 -2.31 -3.62
CA SER A 61 0.33 -2.80 -4.15
C SER A 61 0.07 -3.91 -5.17
N ASP A 62 -0.65 -3.58 -6.24
CA ASP A 62 -0.84 -4.49 -7.37
C ASP A 62 0.50 -4.70 -8.11
N ASP A 63 1.47 -3.81 -7.92
CA ASP A 63 2.82 -3.86 -8.50
C ASP A 63 3.76 -4.93 -7.90
N ILE A 64 3.30 -5.74 -6.93
CA ILE A 64 4.14 -6.84 -6.41
C ILE A 64 4.13 -7.96 -7.46
N PRO A 65 5.30 -8.43 -7.93
CA PRO A 65 5.35 -9.52 -8.90
C PRO A 65 4.84 -10.83 -8.28
N ASP A 66 4.21 -11.67 -9.10
CA ASP A 66 3.43 -12.81 -8.62
C ASP A 66 4.27 -13.85 -7.89
N TYR A 67 5.53 -14.06 -8.27
CA TYR A 67 6.46 -14.94 -7.53
C TYR A 67 6.63 -14.51 -6.07
N LYS A 68 6.64 -13.20 -5.77
CA LYS A 68 6.72 -12.70 -4.38
C LYS A 68 5.41 -12.91 -3.63
N LYS A 69 4.26 -12.84 -4.30
CA LYS A 69 2.96 -13.11 -3.69
C LYS A 69 2.86 -14.58 -3.31
N ILE A 70 3.25 -15.47 -4.22
CA ILE A 70 3.25 -16.93 -4.03
C ILE A 70 4.17 -17.33 -2.88
N ALA A 71 5.40 -16.79 -2.83
CA ALA A 71 6.33 -17.06 -1.75
C ALA A 71 5.73 -16.69 -0.37
N LYS A 72 5.09 -15.52 -0.27
CA LYS A 72 4.43 -15.08 0.98
C LYS A 72 3.27 -15.99 1.38
N ILE A 73 2.46 -16.46 0.43
CA ILE A 73 1.35 -17.38 0.71
C ILE A 73 1.90 -18.71 1.21
N LYS A 74 2.93 -19.26 0.55
CA LYS A 74 3.58 -20.50 0.99
C LYS A 74 4.18 -20.39 2.38
N GLU A 75 4.86 -19.27 2.66
CA GLU A 75 5.42 -18.98 3.99
C GLU A 75 4.32 -18.91 5.06
N TYR A 76 3.20 -18.25 4.75
CA TYR A 76 2.05 -18.16 5.66
C TYR A 76 1.46 -19.55 5.97
N ILE A 77 1.25 -20.39 4.96
CA ILE A 77 0.72 -21.76 5.15
C ILE A 77 1.69 -22.58 6.00
N LYS A 78 3.00 -22.59 5.68
CA LYS A 78 4.01 -23.31 6.47
C LYS A 78 4.06 -22.89 7.93
N LYS A 79 3.84 -21.60 8.22
CA LYS A 79 3.87 -21.06 9.58
C LYS A 79 2.65 -21.49 10.40
N HIS A 80 1.47 -21.52 9.79
CA HIS A 80 0.20 -21.73 10.49
C HIS A 80 -0.31 -23.18 10.42
N VAL A 81 0.04 -23.92 9.38
CA VAL A 81 -0.31 -25.33 9.16
C VAL A 81 0.92 -26.09 8.64
N PRO A 82 1.95 -26.29 9.48
CA PRO A 82 3.17 -27.00 9.08
C PRO A 82 2.92 -28.43 8.56
N SER A 83 1.82 -29.08 8.97
CA SER A 83 1.39 -30.42 8.54
C SER A 83 1.23 -30.55 7.03
N VAL A 84 1.03 -29.44 6.31
CA VAL A 84 0.91 -29.43 4.84
C VAL A 84 2.21 -29.83 4.15
N THR A 85 3.36 -29.61 4.79
CA THR A 85 4.68 -29.82 4.18
C THR A 85 5.55 -30.84 4.90
N LYS A 86 5.29 -31.07 6.18
CA LYS A 86 5.99 -32.04 7.01
C LYS A 86 4.94 -32.82 7.76
N ASP A 87 5.17 -34.10 8.06
CA ASP A 87 4.29 -34.90 8.90
C ASP A 87 4.46 -34.51 10.38
N THR A 88 4.19 -33.24 10.69
CA THR A 88 4.24 -32.66 12.04
C THR A 88 2.82 -32.54 12.59
N GLU A 89 2.68 -32.78 13.89
CA GLU A 89 1.40 -32.59 14.55
C GLU A 89 1.10 -31.11 14.73
N ASP A 90 0.03 -30.66 14.07
CA ASP A 90 -0.49 -29.31 14.22
C ASP A 90 -1.75 -29.33 15.07
N ASN A 91 -1.86 -28.37 15.99
CA ASN A 91 -3.07 -28.08 16.78
C ASN A 91 -4.14 -27.32 15.96
N VAL A 92 -4.30 -27.71 14.68
CA VAL A 92 -5.22 -27.07 13.72
C VAL A 92 -6.37 -28.03 13.44
N SER A 93 -7.60 -27.50 13.38
CA SER A 93 -8.79 -28.29 13.04
C SER A 93 -8.62 -29.00 11.69
N GLU A 94 -9.15 -30.23 11.57
CA GLU A 94 -9.12 -31.01 10.33
C GLU A 94 -9.65 -30.23 9.12
N LYS A 95 -10.73 -29.44 9.32
CA LYS A 95 -11.30 -28.60 8.26
C LYS A 95 -10.28 -27.57 7.76
N SER A 96 -9.55 -26.94 8.68
CA SER A 96 -8.52 -25.96 8.35
C SER A 96 -7.30 -26.62 7.70
N LYS A 97 -6.91 -27.83 8.12
CA LYS A 97 -5.86 -28.62 7.46
C LYS A 97 -6.22 -28.93 6.01
N LYS A 98 -7.44 -29.43 5.76
CA LYS A 98 -7.93 -29.71 4.40
C LYS A 98 -7.93 -28.45 3.52
N MET A 99 -8.39 -27.32 4.05
CA MET A 99 -8.38 -26.05 3.33
C MET A 99 -6.97 -25.56 3.03
N ALA A 100 -6.04 -25.70 3.98
CA ALA A 100 -4.65 -25.32 3.79
C ALA A 100 -3.96 -26.19 2.72
N GLN A 101 -4.26 -27.49 2.69
CA GLN A 101 -3.78 -28.40 1.65
C GLN A 101 -4.31 -28.00 0.27
N GLU A 102 -5.63 -27.79 0.14
CA GLU A 102 -6.23 -27.36 -1.13
C GLU A 102 -5.63 -26.03 -1.64
N LEU A 103 -5.38 -25.08 -0.73
CA LEU A 103 -4.71 -23.82 -1.07
C LEU A 103 -3.27 -24.04 -1.51
N TRP A 104 -2.54 -24.92 -0.84
CA TRP A 104 -1.16 -25.25 -1.18
C TRP A 104 -1.05 -25.84 -2.58
N ASP A 105 -1.93 -26.77 -2.93
CA ASP A 105 -1.97 -27.40 -4.25
C ASP A 105 -2.29 -26.38 -5.34
N LYS A 106 -3.32 -25.55 -5.16
CA LYS A 106 -3.67 -24.47 -6.10
C LYS A 106 -2.53 -23.49 -6.33
N VAL A 107 -1.79 -23.15 -5.27
CA VAL A 107 -0.64 -22.24 -5.35
C VAL A 107 0.51 -22.90 -6.11
N ASN A 108 0.76 -24.19 -5.91
CA ASN A 108 1.77 -24.94 -6.67
C ASN A 108 1.38 -25.03 -8.15
N ASP A 109 0.14 -25.36 -8.47
CA ASP A 109 -0.35 -25.43 -9.85
C ASP A 109 -0.20 -24.08 -10.56
N TYR A 110 -0.55 -22.98 -9.87
CA TYR A 110 -0.39 -21.64 -10.43
C TYR A 110 1.10 -21.29 -10.66
N GLU A 111 1.97 -21.64 -9.71
CA GLU A 111 3.41 -21.43 -9.87
C GLU A 111 3.94 -22.23 -11.06
N GLN A 112 3.62 -23.52 -11.19
CA GLN A 112 4.06 -24.34 -12.32
C GLN A 112 3.50 -23.83 -13.66
N LYS A 113 2.27 -23.33 -13.68
CA LYS A 113 1.61 -22.87 -14.92
C LYS A 113 2.14 -21.53 -15.44
N TYR A 114 2.54 -20.62 -14.55
CA TYR A 114 2.85 -19.23 -14.91
C TYR A 114 4.29 -18.80 -14.59
N LEU A 115 5.01 -19.55 -13.76
CA LEU A 115 6.36 -19.20 -13.28
C LEU A 115 7.39 -20.34 -13.39
N GLY A 116 6.95 -21.59 -13.61
CA GLY A 116 7.79 -22.74 -13.93
C GLY A 116 8.04 -22.84 -15.42
#